data_AF-A0A7W7PLL2-F1
#
_entry.id   AF-A0A7W7PLL2-F1
#
_cell.length_a   1.000
_cell.length_b   1.000
_cell.length_c   1.000
_cell.angle_alpha   90.00
_cell.angle_beta   90.00
_cell.angle_gamma   90.00
#
_symmetry.space_group_name_H-M   'P 1'
#
loop_
_entity.id
_entity.type
_entity.pdbx_description
1 polymer ?
#
loop_
_entity_poly.entity_id
_entity_poly.type
_entity_poly.pdbx_seq_one_letter_code
_entity_poly.pdbx_strand_id
1 'polypeptide(L)'
;MHRRTAPRLARILACAAVPVMLVATGCSSDSGGSKKESAKPSQTATPGASPTVKAATYAKLPDVCKTISDKTVDKMVPKAEKKEGKALPTPDTNDSASCFWNGLNDEDVKDLQFRTLTISLKRFASDPTLGTGEKRAQDFAAKQTTAATTADGAKDAKTEQASGIGDGASVVSTSTKKDDNDFKNETVVARTANVVITVKYSGAGYEGAKTPNADDMKKDAQDAAKEVVESVGKANK
;
A
#
# COMPACT_ATOMS: atom_id res chain seq x y z
N MET A 1 4.88 -6.71 -50.32
CA MET A 1 6.26 -6.19 -50.57
C MET A 1 6.17 -4.68 -50.33
N HIS A 2 6.81 -4.00 -49.38
CA HIS A 2 8.12 -4.15 -48.76
C HIS A 2 8.06 -3.89 -47.23
N ARG A 3 8.72 -4.75 -46.46
CA ARG A 3 9.23 -4.41 -45.12
C ARG A 3 10.40 -3.44 -45.28
N ARG A 4 10.51 -2.42 -44.44
CA ARG A 4 11.78 -1.69 -44.22
C ARG A 4 12.21 -1.83 -42.77
N THR A 5 13.32 -2.53 -42.62
CA THR A 5 14.04 -2.89 -41.40
C THR A 5 14.95 -1.72 -40.96
N ALA A 6 15.21 -1.62 -39.67
CA ALA A 6 15.90 -0.53 -38.95
C ALA A 6 17.35 -0.22 -39.38
N PRO A 7 17.99 0.77 -38.72
CA PRO A 7 19.13 0.36 -37.90
C PRO A 7 19.08 0.93 -36.46
N ARG A 8 19.42 0.05 -35.50
CA ARG A 8 19.71 0.38 -34.10
C ARG A 8 21.15 0.92 -34.02
N LEU A 9 21.33 2.11 -33.45
CA LEU A 9 22.65 2.64 -33.14
C LEU A 9 23.09 2.15 -31.76
N ALA A 10 24.06 1.24 -31.74
CA ALA A 10 24.83 0.88 -30.55
C ALA A 10 25.87 1.97 -30.26
N ARG A 11 25.94 2.47 -29.02
CA ARG A 11 27.04 3.33 -28.56
C ARG A 11 27.66 2.74 -27.28
N ILE A 12 28.73 1.99 -27.54
CA ILE A 12 30.07 2.00 -26.92
C ILE A 12 30.16 2.37 -25.43
N LEU A 13 30.56 1.36 -24.65
CA LEU A 13 31.13 1.41 -23.30
C LEU A 13 32.48 2.15 -23.32
N ALA A 14 32.66 3.13 -22.43
CA ALA A 14 33.96 3.70 -22.10
C ALA A 14 34.24 3.48 -20.61
N CYS A 15 35.20 2.58 -20.33
CA CYS A 15 35.77 2.36 -19.01
C CYS A 15 36.75 3.48 -18.68
N ALA A 16 36.58 4.15 -17.54
CA ALA A 16 37.61 4.99 -16.94
C ALA A 16 38.05 4.33 -15.63
N ALA A 17 39.26 3.76 -15.65
CA ALA A 17 39.95 3.21 -14.50
C ALA A 17 40.61 4.35 -13.72
N VAL A 18 40.40 4.41 -12.40
CA VAL A 18 41.16 5.27 -11.48
C VAL A 18 41.84 4.37 -10.44
N PRO A 19 43.18 4.35 -10.34
CA PRO A 19 43.90 3.55 -9.36
C PRO A 19 43.96 4.27 -8.01
N VAL A 20 43.43 3.67 -6.94
CA VAL A 20 43.68 4.09 -5.57
C VAL A 20 44.61 3.09 -4.91
N MET A 21 45.76 3.61 -4.49
CA MET A 21 46.89 2.96 -3.86
C MET A 21 46.51 2.14 -2.62
N LEU A 22 46.93 0.88 -2.63
CA LEU A 22 47.12 0.03 -1.44
C LEU A 22 48.45 0.42 -0.79
N VAL A 23 48.41 0.99 0.42
CA VAL A 23 49.60 1.11 1.27
C VAL A 23 49.58 -0.05 2.25
N ALA A 24 50.34 -1.09 1.89
CA ALA A 24 50.77 -2.14 2.82
C ALA A 24 52.12 -1.71 3.42
N THR A 25 52.15 -1.46 4.72
CA THR A 25 53.42 -1.40 5.47
C THR A 25 53.80 -2.83 5.88
N GLY A 26 54.89 -3.36 5.31
CA GLY A 26 55.73 -4.40 5.94
C GLY A 26 56.46 -3.83 7.16
N CYS A 27 57.35 -4.48 7.90
CA CYS A 27 58.09 -5.74 7.93
C CYS A 27 58.70 -5.74 9.37
N SER A 28 59.01 -6.81 10.11
CA SER A 28 60.08 -7.79 9.87
C SER A 28 60.31 -8.63 11.15
N SER A 29 61.00 -9.75 10.96
CA SER A 29 61.37 -10.88 11.85
C SER A 29 62.13 -10.58 13.16
N ASP A 30 62.00 -11.44 14.19
CA ASP A 30 63.11 -12.16 14.85
C ASP A 30 62.66 -13.24 15.89
N SER A 31 63.52 -14.26 15.98
CA SER A 31 63.74 -15.39 16.90
C SER A 31 63.10 -15.51 18.30
N GLY A 32 62.66 -16.74 18.61
CA GLY A 32 63.04 -17.47 19.84
C GLY A 32 62.37 -17.15 21.17
N GLY A 33 62.03 -18.22 21.93
CA GLY A 33 62.09 -18.19 23.40
C GLY A 33 60.75 -18.14 24.15
N SER A 34 60.43 -19.26 24.77
CA SER A 34 59.35 -19.50 25.74
C SER A 34 59.24 -18.45 26.84
N LYS A 35 58.00 -18.06 27.20
CA LYS A 35 57.57 -17.85 28.60
C LYS A 35 56.04 -17.86 28.72
N LYS A 36 55.56 -18.70 29.65
CA LYS A 36 54.19 -18.77 30.15
C LYS A 36 53.79 -17.42 30.74
N GLU A 37 52.65 -16.90 30.32
CA GLU A 37 51.86 -16.00 31.15
C GLU A 37 50.37 -16.35 31.01
N SER A 38 49.72 -16.52 32.16
CA SER A 38 48.42 -17.13 32.32
C SER A 38 47.32 -16.33 31.65
N ALA A 39 46.67 -16.93 30.65
CA ALA A 39 45.44 -16.40 30.06
C ALA A 39 44.32 -16.41 31.11
N LYS A 40 43.91 -15.21 31.54
CA LYS A 40 42.66 -14.98 32.28
C LYS A 40 41.50 -15.36 31.35
N PRO A 41 40.52 -16.17 31.80
CA PRO A 41 39.41 -16.55 30.94
C PRO A 41 38.59 -15.30 30.61
N SER A 42 38.52 -14.96 29.32
CA SER A 42 37.52 -14.03 28.80
C SER A 42 36.14 -14.53 29.22
N GLN A 43 35.44 -13.70 29.99
CA GLN A 43 34.02 -13.88 30.24
C GLN A 43 33.32 -13.95 28.87
N THR A 44 32.80 -15.13 28.55
CA THR A 44 31.80 -15.29 27.51
C THR A 44 30.63 -14.40 27.87
N ALA A 45 30.44 -13.33 27.10
CA ALA A 45 29.22 -12.54 27.16
C ALA A 45 28.05 -13.49 26.87
N THR A 46 27.22 -13.75 27.88
CA THR A 46 25.92 -14.38 27.70
C THR A 46 25.17 -13.62 26.60
N PRO A 47 24.61 -14.29 25.57
CA PRO A 47 23.75 -13.63 24.60
C PRO A 47 22.61 -12.95 25.36
N GLY A 48 22.59 -11.62 25.33
CA GLY A 48 21.49 -10.84 25.91
C GLY A 48 20.18 -11.30 25.28
N ALA A 49 19.14 -11.48 26.12
CA ALA A 49 17.81 -11.86 25.67
C ALA A 49 17.40 -10.99 24.48
N SER A 50 17.16 -11.59 23.31
CA SER A 50 16.63 -10.85 22.16
C SER A 50 15.31 -10.20 22.57
N PRO A 51 15.08 -8.92 22.19
CA PRO A 51 13.85 -8.24 22.53
C PRO A 51 12.66 -9.05 22.02
N THR A 52 11.79 -9.47 22.92
CA THR A 52 10.57 -10.21 22.58
C THR A 52 9.45 -9.21 22.35
N VAL A 53 9.07 -9.02 21.09
CA VAL A 53 7.93 -8.18 20.69
C VAL A 53 6.66 -9.04 20.65
N LYS A 54 5.51 -8.48 21.07
CA LYS A 54 4.19 -9.13 20.93
C LYS A 54 3.97 -9.52 19.47
N ALA A 55 3.56 -10.76 19.20
CA ALA A 55 3.22 -11.21 17.86
C ALA A 55 2.08 -10.38 17.23
N ALA A 56 2.06 -10.31 15.91
CA ALA A 56 1.00 -9.64 15.17
C ALA A 56 -0.31 -10.45 15.20
N THR A 57 -1.44 -9.77 15.35
CA THR A 57 -2.78 -10.38 15.49
C THR A 57 -3.21 -11.14 14.23
N TYR A 58 -2.98 -10.57 13.05
CA TYR A 58 -3.31 -11.18 11.76
C TYR A 58 -2.05 -11.68 11.06
N ALA A 59 -2.08 -12.95 10.65
CA ALA A 59 -0.98 -13.66 10.01
C ALA A 59 -1.03 -13.57 8.48
N LYS A 60 -2.22 -13.39 7.89
CA LYS A 60 -2.41 -13.37 6.44
C LYS A 60 -3.48 -12.36 6.00
N LEU A 61 -3.46 -12.03 4.72
CA LEU A 61 -4.47 -11.22 4.05
C LEU A 61 -5.49 -12.11 3.32
N PRO A 62 -6.78 -11.70 3.25
CA PRO A 62 -7.75 -12.33 2.36
C PRO A 62 -7.41 -12.09 0.88
N ASP A 63 -8.08 -12.81 -0.02
CA ASP A 63 -8.16 -12.43 -1.42
C ASP A 63 -8.87 -11.06 -1.52
N VAL A 64 -8.09 -10.01 -1.79
CA VAL A 64 -8.55 -8.62 -1.75
C VAL A 64 -9.74 -8.34 -2.67
N CYS A 65 -9.84 -9.02 -3.82
CA CYS A 65 -10.96 -8.81 -4.74
C CYS A 65 -12.27 -9.45 -4.23
N LYS A 66 -12.19 -10.37 -3.27
CA LYS A 66 -13.35 -11.04 -2.65
C LYS A 66 -13.70 -10.49 -1.26
N THR A 67 -13.11 -9.35 -0.90
CA THR A 67 -13.34 -8.71 0.42
C THR A 67 -14.64 -7.93 0.50
N ILE A 68 -15.28 -7.67 -0.65
CA ILE A 68 -16.60 -7.04 -0.76
C ILE A 68 -17.51 -7.93 -1.59
N SER A 69 -18.81 -7.84 -1.34
CA SER A 69 -19.81 -8.61 -2.09
C SER A 69 -20.01 -8.11 -3.52
N ASP A 70 -20.47 -8.98 -4.41
CA ASP A 70 -20.90 -8.60 -5.77
C ASP A 70 -21.95 -7.48 -5.76
N LYS A 71 -22.84 -7.48 -4.76
CA LYS A 71 -23.84 -6.43 -4.58
C LYS A 71 -23.19 -5.07 -4.28
N THR A 72 -22.11 -5.07 -3.51
CA THR A 72 -21.35 -3.86 -3.18
C THR A 72 -20.59 -3.36 -4.41
N VAL A 73 -20.04 -4.27 -5.21
CA VAL A 73 -19.44 -3.91 -6.52
C VAL A 73 -20.50 -3.30 -7.45
N ASP A 74 -21.65 -3.94 -7.62
CA ASP A 74 -22.72 -3.44 -8.51
C ASP A 74 -23.24 -2.06 -8.08
N LYS A 75 -23.29 -1.79 -6.77
CA LYS A 75 -23.69 -0.50 -6.21
C LYS A 75 -22.64 0.58 -6.44
N MET A 76 -21.37 0.30 -6.15
CA MET A 76 -20.30 1.30 -6.19
C MET A 76 -19.73 1.51 -7.60
N VAL A 77 -19.72 0.47 -8.42
CA VAL A 77 -19.17 0.51 -9.77
C VAL A 77 -20.18 -0.12 -10.75
N PRO A 78 -21.31 0.58 -11.01
CA PRO A 78 -22.25 0.12 -12.01
C PRO A 78 -21.56 -0.10 -13.36
N LYS A 79 -21.95 -1.16 -14.06
CA LYS A 79 -21.30 -1.59 -15.32
C LYS A 79 -19.77 -1.77 -15.18
N ALA A 80 -19.33 -2.35 -14.06
CA ALA A 80 -17.93 -2.69 -13.87
C ALA A 80 -17.41 -3.53 -15.05
N GLU A 81 -16.28 -3.13 -15.65
CA GLU A 81 -15.64 -3.87 -16.75
C GLU A 81 -15.30 -5.31 -16.36
N LYS A 82 -14.93 -5.50 -15.09
CA LYS A 82 -14.67 -6.80 -14.47
C LYS A 82 -15.37 -6.87 -13.13
N LYS A 83 -16.43 -7.66 -13.03
CA LYS A 83 -17.24 -7.79 -11.82
C LYS A 83 -16.42 -8.34 -10.66
N GLU A 84 -15.55 -9.30 -10.92
CA GLU A 84 -14.64 -9.89 -9.94
C GLU A 84 -13.46 -8.98 -9.58
N GLY A 85 -13.32 -7.84 -10.26
CA GLY A 85 -12.21 -6.92 -10.10
C GLY A 85 -10.92 -7.39 -10.74
N LYS A 86 -9.92 -6.51 -10.68
CA LYS A 86 -8.57 -6.76 -11.19
C LYS A 86 -7.57 -6.64 -10.05
N ALA A 87 -6.99 -7.77 -9.65
CA ALA A 87 -5.86 -7.75 -8.73
C ALA A 87 -4.70 -6.93 -9.33
N LEU A 88 -4.15 -6.01 -8.53
CA LEU A 88 -3.02 -5.18 -8.93
C LEU A 88 -1.71 -5.86 -8.49
N PRO A 89 -0.65 -5.81 -9.33
CA PRO A 89 0.66 -6.35 -8.97
C PRO A 89 1.22 -5.69 -7.71
N THR A 90 1.85 -6.48 -6.85
CA THR A 90 2.59 -6.03 -5.68
C THR A 90 3.88 -6.84 -5.55
N PRO A 91 5.01 -6.21 -5.20
CA PRO A 91 6.26 -6.95 -4.93
C PRO A 91 6.19 -7.75 -3.63
N ASP A 92 5.27 -7.41 -2.73
CA ASP A 92 5.10 -8.02 -1.42
C ASP A 92 3.65 -8.50 -1.27
N THR A 93 3.41 -9.72 -1.75
CA THR A 93 2.08 -10.37 -1.78
C THR A 93 1.67 -10.94 -0.43
N ASN A 94 2.61 -11.10 0.51
CA ASN A 94 2.32 -11.61 1.84
C ASN A 94 1.72 -10.50 2.73
N ASP A 95 2.21 -9.27 2.55
CA ASP A 95 1.82 -8.15 3.40
C ASP A 95 1.08 -7.05 2.63
N SER A 96 0.92 -7.16 1.33
CA SER A 96 0.11 -6.22 0.54
C SER A 96 -0.77 -6.94 -0.47
N ALA A 97 -1.98 -6.42 -0.67
CA ALA A 97 -2.86 -6.84 -1.74
C ALA A 97 -3.75 -5.68 -2.17
N SER A 98 -3.95 -5.49 -3.47
CA SER A 98 -4.87 -4.46 -3.98
C SER A 98 -5.75 -5.01 -5.10
N CYS A 99 -7.01 -4.57 -5.13
CA CYS A 99 -7.94 -4.86 -6.20
C CYS A 99 -8.51 -3.56 -6.78
N PHE A 100 -8.75 -3.56 -8.08
CA PHE A 100 -9.27 -2.43 -8.84
C PHE A 100 -10.51 -2.80 -9.64
N TRP A 101 -11.50 -1.92 -9.58
CA TRP A 101 -12.68 -1.94 -10.43
C TRP A 101 -12.82 -0.57 -11.09
N ASN A 102 -13.34 -0.58 -12.32
CA ASN A 102 -13.81 0.62 -12.99
C ASN A 102 -15.06 0.27 -13.80
N GLY A 103 -15.91 1.26 -14.02
CA GLY A 103 -17.13 1.11 -14.80
C GLY A 103 -17.63 2.45 -15.30
N LEU A 104 -18.26 2.43 -16.46
CA LEU A 104 -18.97 3.55 -17.04
C LEU A 104 -20.42 3.12 -17.22
N ASN A 105 -21.33 3.76 -16.48
CA ASN A 105 -22.75 3.59 -16.72
C ASN A 105 -23.18 4.53 -17.85
N ASP A 106 -23.50 3.95 -19.00
CA ASP A 106 -23.86 4.64 -20.23
C ASP A 106 -25.30 4.38 -20.69
N GLU A 107 -26.14 3.84 -19.80
CA GLU A 107 -27.54 3.54 -20.10
C GLU A 107 -28.37 4.80 -20.44
N ASP A 108 -28.02 5.96 -19.86
CA ASP A 108 -28.54 7.27 -20.24
C ASP A 108 -27.39 8.16 -20.72
N VAL A 109 -27.43 8.53 -22.00
CA VAL A 109 -26.43 9.41 -22.62
C VAL A 109 -26.39 10.82 -22.01
N LYS A 110 -27.40 11.21 -21.23
CA LYS A 110 -27.43 12.49 -20.49
C LYS A 110 -26.91 12.35 -19.05
N ASP A 111 -26.67 11.13 -18.58
CA ASP A 111 -26.19 10.83 -17.24
C ASP A 111 -25.09 9.77 -17.28
N LEU A 112 -24.02 10.05 -18.03
CA LEU A 112 -22.86 9.17 -18.12
C LEU A 112 -22.07 9.20 -16.82
N GLN A 113 -22.12 8.12 -16.06
CA GLN A 113 -21.53 8.04 -14.72
C GLN A 113 -20.32 7.11 -14.71
N PHE A 114 -19.13 7.68 -14.56
CA PHE A 114 -17.89 6.91 -14.40
C PHE A 114 -17.58 6.67 -12.92
N ARG A 115 -17.13 5.46 -12.58
CA ARG A 115 -16.73 5.06 -11.23
C ARG A 115 -15.41 4.29 -11.26
N THR A 116 -14.58 4.51 -10.24
CA THR A 116 -13.45 3.64 -9.93
C THR A 116 -13.42 3.31 -8.45
N LEU A 117 -13.06 2.07 -8.13
CA LEU A 117 -12.88 1.60 -6.77
C LEU A 117 -11.53 0.89 -6.69
N THR A 118 -10.71 1.27 -5.71
CA THR A 118 -9.50 0.54 -5.34
C THR A 118 -9.57 0.18 -3.88
N ILE A 119 -9.44 -1.12 -3.57
CA ILE A 119 -9.27 -1.60 -2.20
C ILE A 119 -7.83 -2.05 -2.06
N SER A 120 -7.13 -1.55 -1.05
CA SER A 120 -5.75 -1.92 -0.74
C SER A 120 -5.63 -2.34 0.71
N LEU A 121 -4.94 -3.44 0.93
CA LEU A 121 -4.61 -3.99 2.24
C LEU A 121 -3.11 -3.91 2.45
N LYS A 122 -2.69 -3.47 3.64
CA LYS A 122 -1.32 -3.59 4.11
C LYS A 122 -1.30 -4.22 5.49
N ARG A 123 -0.71 -5.40 5.61
CA ARG A 123 -0.44 -6.10 6.87
C ARG A 123 0.93 -5.68 7.39
N PHE A 124 1.05 -5.60 8.71
CA PHE A 124 2.32 -5.36 9.38
C PHE A 124 2.62 -6.51 10.32
N ALA A 125 3.76 -7.18 10.10
CA ALA A 125 4.32 -8.09 11.09
C ALA A 125 4.89 -7.28 12.27
N SER A 126 4.86 -7.89 13.46
CA SER A 126 5.66 -7.38 14.57
C SER A 126 7.13 -7.70 14.33
N ASP A 127 7.99 -6.76 14.68
CA ASP A 127 9.42 -6.90 14.50
C ASP A 127 10.15 -6.35 15.75
N PRO A 128 11.16 -7.05 16.29
CA PRO A 128 11.84 -6.61 17.51
C PRO A 128 12.53 -5.24 17.41
N THR A 129 12.86 -4.80 16.19
CA THR A 129 13.52 -3.52 15.92
C THR A 129 12.52 -2.42 15.55
N LEU A 130 11.44 -2.77 14.83
CA LEU A 130 10.45 -1.80 14.33
C LEU A 130 9.22 -1.67 15.24
N GLY A 131 9.06 -2.54 16.23
CA GLY A 131 7.94 -2.57 17.16
C GLY A 131 6.77 -3.46 16.71
N THR A 132 5.64 -3.33 17.42
CA THR A 132 4.47 -4.18 17.18
C THR A 132 3.81 -3.87 15.84
N GLY A 133 3.23 -4.90 15.20
CA GLY A 133 2.48 -4.73 13.95
C GLY A 133 1.33 -3.74 14.09
N GLU A 134 0.65 -3.71 15.24
CA GLU A 134 -0.44 -2.77 15.55
C GLU A 134 0.04 -1.32 15.53
N LYS A 135 1.17 -1.01 16.18
CA LYS A 135 1.73 0.35 16.20
C LYS A 135 2.19 0.79 14.81
N ARG A 136 2.83 -0.11 14.07
CA ARG A 136 3.26 0.13 12.69
C ARG A 136 2.06 0.39 11.76
N ALA A 137 0.99 -0.37 11.92
CA ALA A 137 -0.27 -0.16 11.19
C ALA A 137 -0.91 1.18 11.55
N GLN A 138 -0.92 1.58 12.82
CA GLN A 138 -1.41 2.89 13.24
C GLN A 138 -0.63 4.04 12.59
N ASP A 139 0.70 3.97 12.60
CA ASP A 139 1.56 4.99 11.99
C ASP A 139 1.36 5.06 10.47
N PHE A 140 1.21 3.89 9.83
CA PHE A 140 0.92 3.83 8.40
C PHE A 140 -0.46 4.40 8.06
N ALA A 141 -1.49 4.08 8.84
CA ALA A 141 -2.84 4.62 8.64
C ALA A 141 -2.86 6.16 8.73
N ALA A 142 -2.14 6.74 9.71
CA ALA A 142 -1.99 8.19 9.81
C ALA A 142 -1.32 8.78 8.56
N LYS A 143 -0.23 8.15 8.09
CA LYS A 143 0.46 8.58 6.85
C LYS A 143 -0.43 8.46 5.61
N GLN A 144 -1.20 7.39 5.49
CA GLN A 144 -2.13 7.20 4.36
C GLN A 144 -3.26 8.23 4.39
N THR A 145 -3.78 8.56 5.57
CA THR A 145 -4.79 9.61 5.73
C THR A 145 -4.25 10.96 5.26
N THR A 146 -3.03 11.33 5.70
CA THR A 146 -2.38 12.56 5.24
C THR A 146 -2.11 12.53 3.74
N ALA A 147 -1.58 11.43 3.20
CA ALA A 147 -1.29 11.31 1.77
C ALA A 147 -2.55 11.44 0.91
N ALA A 148 -3.69 10.89 1.37
CA ALA A 148 -4.97 10.98 0.66
C ALA A 148 -5.45 12.43 0.46
N THR A 149 -5.08 13.37 1.34
CA THR A 149 -5.48 14.78 1.21
C THR A 149 -4.90 15.49 -0.02
N THR A 150 -3.82 14.94 -0.60
CA THR A 150 -3.10 15.55 -1.73
C THR A 150 -2.89 14.59 -2.89
N ALA A 151 -3.40 13.36 -2.77
CA ALA A 151 -3.26 12.33 -3.80
C ALA A 151 -3.86 12.79 -5.13
N ASP A 152 -3.20 12.43 -6.24
CA ASP A 152 -3.72 12.63 -7.60
C ASP A 152 -4.08 14.10 -7.92
N GLY A 153 -3.42 15.07 -7.26
CA GLY A 153 -3.70 16.50 -7.44
C GLY A 153 -4.96 16.99 -6.72
N ALA A 154 -5.39 16.28 -5.68
CA ALA A 154 -6.57 16.59 -4.87
C ALA A 154 -6.60 18.02 -4.34
N LYS A 155 -7.81 18.57 -4.30
CA LYS A 155 -8.19 19.87 -3.73
C LYS A 155 -9.34 19.69 -2.74
N ASP A 156 -9.59 20.75 -1.97
CA ASP A 156 -10.73 20.85 -1.05
C ASP A 156 -10.79 19.69 -0.05
N ALA A 157 -9.63 19.24 0.41
CA ALA A 157 -9.53 18.08 1.27
C ALA A 157 -10.20 18.31 2.62
N LYS A 158 -11.11 17.41 2.98
CA LYS A 158 -11.76 17.35 4.28
C LYS A 158 -11.52 15.99 4.90
N THR A 159 -10.98 15.99 6.12
CA THR A 159 -10.73 14.76 6.87
C THR A 159 -11.67 14.68 8.07
N GLU A 160 -12.33 13.52 8.23
CA GLU A 160 -13.25 13.24 9.32
C GLU A 160 -12.94 11.87 9.93
N GLN A 161 -13.24 11.69 11.22
CA GLN A 161 -13.18 10.37 11.86
C GLN A 161 -14.45 9.57 11.55
N ALA A 162 -14.30 8.28 11.30
CA ALA A 162 -15.42 7.35 11.14
C ALA A 162 -15.42 6.31 12.26
N SER A 163 -16.56 6.19 12.94
CA SER A 163 -16.77 5.19 13.98
C SER A 163 -17.36 3.90 13.41
N GLY A 164 -17.18 2.79 14.14
CA GLY A 164 -17.75 1.49 13.76
C GLY A 164 -17.07 0.79 12.58
N ILE A 165 -15.85 1.18 12.23
CA ILE A 165 -15.05 0.55 11.18
C ILE A 165 -13.70 0.13 11.77
N GLY A 166 -13.56 -1.15 12.08
CA GLY A 166 -12.35 -1.70 12.72
C GLY A 166 -12.04 -1.04 14.06
N ASP A 167 -10.76 -0.93 14.37
CA ASP A 167 -10.24 -0.28 15.59
C ASP A 167 -10.14 1.25 15.45
N GLY A 168 -10.34 1.78 14.25
CA GLY A 168 -10.27 3.20 13.96
C GLY A 168 -10.23 3.46 12.45
N ALA A 169 -10.93 4.50 12.01
CA ALA A 169 -10.98 4.88 10.61
C ALA A 169 -11.07 6.39 10.42
N SER A 170 -10.46 6.88 9.35
CA SER A 170 -10.60 8.24 8.85
C SER A 170 -11.13 8.23 7.44
N VAL A 171 -11.92 9.25 7.09
CA VAL A 171 -12.43 9.50 5.75
C VAL A 171 -11.82 10.79 5.26
N VAL A 172 -11.29 10.76 4.04
CA VAL A 172 -10.77 11.93 3.35
C VAL A 172 -11.60 12.15 2.09
N SER A 173 -12.40 13.20 2.10
CA SER A 173 -13.17 13.65 0.94
C SER A 173 -12.36 14.70 0.18
N THR A 174 -12.21 14.55 -1.13
CA THR A 174 -11.51 15.51 -1.98
C THR A 174 -12.21 15.70 -3.32
N SER A 175 -11.83 16.75 -4.04
CA SER A 175 -12.17 16.91 -5.45
C SER A 175 -10.91 16.94 -6.30
N THR A 176 -10.96 16.34 -7.48
CA THR A 176 -9.90 16.44 -8.50
C THR A 176 -10.51 16.87 -9.82
N LYS A 177 -9.70 17.49 -10.68
CA LYS A 177 -10.09 17.77 -12.05
C LYS A 177 -9.13 17.04 -12.97
N LYS A 178 -9.66 16.24 -13.89
CA LYS A 178 -8.88 15.54 -14.90
C LYS A 178 -9.53 15.80 -16.26
N ASP A 179 -8.73 16.35 -17.16
CA ASP A 179 -9.21 16.89 -18.42
C ASP A 179 -10.36 17.89 -18.14
N ASP A 180 -11.51 17.71 -18.78
CA ASP A 180 -12.68 18.57 -18.58
C ASP A 180 -13.65 18.06 -17.51
N ASN A 181 -13.34 16.94 -16.84
CA ASN A 181 -14.24 16.31 -15.88
C ASN A 181 -13.81 16.57 -14.43
N ASP A 182 -14.79 16.96 -13.61
CA ASP A 182 -14.63 17.05 -12.17
C ASP A 182 -14.92 15.70 -11.52
N PHE A 183 -14.08 15.32 -10.57
CA PHE A 183 -14.20 14.09 -9.81
C PHE A 183 -14.46 14.39 -8.35
N LYS A 184 -15.34 13.59 -7.74
CA LYS A 184 -15.47 13.46 -6.30
C LYS A 184 -14.75 12.21 -5.85
N ASN A 185 -13.97 12.33 -4.78
CA ASN A 185 -13.16 11.24 -4.26
C ASN A 185 -13.40 11.07 -2.77
N GLU A 186 -13.59 9.83 -2.35
CA GLU A 186 -13.75 9.43 -0.97
C GLU A 186 -12.72 8.35 -0.67
N THR A 187 -11.80 8.65 0.24
CA THR A 187 -10.79 7.71 0.70
C THR A 187 -11.03 7.34 2.15
N VAL A 188 -11.42 6.09 2.40
CA VAL A 188 -11.51 5.55 3.76
C VAL A 188 -10.21 4.84 4.10
N VAL A 189 -9.55 5.30 5.16
CA VAL A 189 -8.38 4.63 5.74
C VAL A 189 -8.80 4.05 7.08
N ALA A 190 -8.97 2.74 7.14
CA ALA A 190 -9.34 2.01 8.35
C ALA A 190 -8.19 1.13 8.84
N ARG A 191 -8.18 0.83 10.14
CA ARG A 191 -7.25 -0.11 10.76
C ARG A 191 -8.02 -1.16 11.53
N THR A 192 -7.60 -2.42 11.40
CA THR A 192 -8.00 -3.49 12.31
C THR A 192 -6.74 -4.25 12.74
N ALA A 193 -6.44 -4.22 14.03
CA ALA A 193 -5.18 -4.62 14.63
C ALA A 193 -3.96 -4.13 13.82
N ASN A 194 -3.24 -5.06 13.19
CA ASN A 194 -2.03 -4.85 12.40
C ASN A 194 -2.27 -4.78 10.88
N VAL A 195 -3.51 -4.60 10.42
CA VAL A 195 -3.86 -4.42 9.00
C VAL A 195 -4.45 -3.04 8.78
N VAL A 196 -3.95 -2.34 7.76
CA VAL A 196 -4.52 -1.10 7.24
C VAL A 196 -5.27 -1.39 5.96
N ILE A 197 -6.46 -0.82 5.87
CA ILE A 197 -7.39 -0.92 4.75
C ILE A 197 -7.52 0.48 4.17
N THR A 198 -7.26 0.62 2.87
CA THR A 198 -7.49 1.85 2.13
C THR A 198 -8.50 1.58 1.03
N VAL A 199 -9.69 2.17 1.15
CA VAL A 199 -10.73 2.16 0.12
C VAL A 199 -10.70 3.52 -0.58
N LYS A 200 -10.19 3.58 -1.81
CA LYS A 200 -10.25 4.77 -2.67
C LYS A 200 -11.45 4.61 -3.61
N TYR A 201 -12.43 5.49 -3.49
CA TYR A 201 -13.61 5.52 -4.34
C TYR A 201 -13.70 6.87 -5.05
N SER A 202 -13.83 6.85 -6.37
CA SER A 202 -13.84 8.06 -7.19
C SER A 202 -14.93 7.98 -8.25
N GLY A 203 -15.55 9.11 -8.56
CA GLY A 203 -16.60 9.19 -9.55
C GLY A 203 -16.73 10.55 -10.20
N ALA A 204 -17.14 10.53 -11.47
CA ALA A 204 -17.37 11.71 -12.30
C ALA A 204 -18.62 11.51 -13.15
N GLY A 205 -19.26 12.61 -13.50
CA GLY A 205 -20.22 12.67 -14.60
C GLY A 205 -19.50 13.13 -15.87
N TYR A 206 -19.71 12.44 -16.98
CA TYR A 206 -19.11 12.75 -18.28
C TYR A 206 -20.14 13.39 -19.22
N GLU A 207 -19.67 14.02 -20.30
CA GLU A 207 -20.51 14.67 -21.32
C GLU A 207 -21.50 15.69 -20.73
N GLY A 208 -21.07 16.41 -19.70
CA GLY A 208 -21.89 17.42 -19.00
C GLY A 208 -22.84 16.84 -17.94
N ALA A 209 -22.82 15.53 -17.70
CA ALA A 209 -23.52 14.92 -16.57
C ALA A 209 -23.00 15.46 -15.23
N LYS A 210 -23.87 15.49 -14.22
CA LYS A 210 -23.50 15.96 -12.89
C LYS A 210 -22.54 14.98 -12.23
N THR A 211 -21.64 15.52 -11.42
CA THR A 211 -20.83 14.68 -10.54
C THR A 211 -21.71 13.93 -9.53
N PRO A 212 -21.25 12.77 -9.07
CA PRO A 212 -22.00 11.99 -8.09
C PRO A 212 -22.12 12.75 -6.78
N ASN A 213 -23.15 12.41 -6.00
CA ASN A 213 -23.28 12.93 -4.65
C ASN A 213 -22.13 12.41 -3.77
N ALA A 214 -21.34 13.32 -3.20
CA ALA A 214 -20.18 12.99 -2.39
C ALA A 214 -20.55 12.30 -1.07
N ASP A 215 -21.68 12.66 -0.44
CA ASP A 215 -22.10 12.05 0.83
C ASP A 215 -22.61 10.61 0.63
N ASP A 216 -23.30 10.34 -0.48
CA ASP A 216 -23.66 8.97 -0.85
C ASP A 216 -22.42 8.13 -1.15
N MET A 217 -21.47 8.70 -1.91
CA MET A 217 -20.19 8.04 -2.16
C MET A 217 -19.42 7.73 -0.88
N LYS A 218 -19.42 8.68 0.07
CA LYS A 218 -18.75 8.53 1.36
C LYS A 218 -19.34 7.38 2.15
N LYS A 219 -20.67 7.32 2.24
CA LYS A 219 -21.40 6.26 2.92
C LYS A 219 -21.06 4.90 2.30
N ASP A 220 -21.04 4.82 0.98
CA ASP A 220 -20.74 3.58 0.25
C ASP A 220 -19.30 3.12 0.51
N ALA A 221 -18.33 4.04 0.49
CA ALA A 221 -16.95 3.72 0.80
C ALA A 221 -16.76 3.25 2.26
N GLN A 222 -17.50 3.83 3.21
CA GLN A 222 -17.50 3.40 4.61
C GLN A 222 -18.11 2.00 4.77
N ASP A 223 -19.21 1.70 4.10
CA ASP A 223 -19.84 0.38 4.16
C ASP A 223 -18.96 -0.70 3.51
N ALA A 224 -18.31 -0.40 2.38
CA ALA A 224 -17.30 -1.28 1.79
C ALA A 224 -16.13 -1.52 2.75
N ALA A 225 -15.63 -0.48 3.43
CA ALA A 225 -14.55 -0.65 4.40
C ALA A 225 -14.93 -1.59 5.57
N LYS A 226 -16.20 -1.59 6.01
CA LYS A 226 -16.69 -2.54 7.03
C LYS A 226 -16.67 -3.98 6.53
N GLU A 227 -17.14 -4.23 5.30
CA GLU A 227 -17.06 -5.57 4.68
C GLU A 227 -15.61 -6.07 4.61
N VAL A 228 -14.69 -5.19 4.24
CA VAL A 228 -13.26 -5.53 4.17
C VAL A 228 -12.69 -5.84 5.55
N VAL A 229 -13.01 -5.05 6.59
CA VAL A 229 -12.60 -5.34 7.99
C VAL A 229 -13.11 -6.73 8.42
N GLU A 230 -14.37 -7.04 8.15
CA GLU A 230 -14.93 -8.35 8.46
C GLU A 230 -14.22 -9.46 7.70
N SER A 231 -13.89 -9.26 6.42
CA SER A 231 -13.18 -10.23 5.60
C SER A 231 -11.77 -10.51 6.11
N VAL A 232 -11.05 -9.48 6.59
CA VAL A 232 -9.73 -9.64 7.23
C VAL A 232 -9.86 -10.50 8.49
N GLY A 233 -10.87 -10.22 9.32
CA GLY A 233 -11.16 -11.01 10.51
C GLY A 233 -11.49 -12.46 10.17
N LYS A 234 -12.38 -12.71 9.21
CA LYS A 234 -12.79 -14.06 8.76
C LYS A 234 -11.62 -14.86 8.20
N ALA A 235 -10.70 -14.23 7.47
CA ALA A 235 -9.53 -14.91 6.94
C ALA A 235 -8.61 -15.44 8.03
N ASN A 236 -8.57 -14.82 9.21
CA ASN A 236 -7.64 -15.18 10.30
C ASN A 236 -8.33 -15.90 11.48
N LYS A 237 -9.51 -16.48 11.24
CA LYS A 237 -10.19 -17.40 12.16
C LYS A 237 -9.89 -18.86 11.82
#